data_AF-A0A643CIN2-F1
#
_entry.id   AF-A0A643CIN2-F1
#
_cell.length_a   1.000
_cell.length_b   1.000
_cell.length_c   1.000
_cell.angle_alpha   90.00
_cell.angle_beta   90.00
_cell.angle_gamma   90.00
#
_symmetry.space_group_name_H-M   'P 1'
#
loop_
_entity.id
_entity.type
_entity.pdbx_description
1 polymer ?
#
loop_
_entity_poly.entity_id
_entity_poly.type
_entity_poly.pdbx_seq_one_letter_code
_entity_poly.pdbx_strand_id
1 'polypeptide(L)'
;MCIMKDEPAEAELILHDALRLAYKSDNKKAITYTYDLMANLAFIRGQLENAEKLFKATMSHLLGGGMQQEDNAIIEISLKLATIYAAQNRQELALAGYEFCISTLEEKIEREKELSEDTLS
;
A
#
# COMPACT_ATOMS: atom_id res chain seq x y z
N MET A 1 24.84 -22.88 -5.34
CA MET A 1 23.85 -21.83 -5.63
C MET A 1 22.99 -21.64 -4.37
N CYS A 2 23.45 -20.82 -3.41
CA CYS A 2 22.75 -20.64 -2.13
C CYS A 2 23.11 -19.30 -1.47
N ILE A 3 22.81 -18.19 -2.14
CA ILE A 3 23.03 -16.84 -1.56
C ILE A 3 21.71 -16.06 -1.41
N MET A 4 20.56 -16.59 -1.84
CA MET A 4 19.28 -15.82 -1.83
C MET A 4 18.26 -16.24 -0.76
N LYS A 5 18.59 -17.13 0.18
CA LYS A 5 17.59 -17.67 1.13
C LYS A 5 17.59 -17.02 2.53
N ASP A 6 18.61 -16.26 2.91
CA ASP A 6 18.74 -15.72 4.29
C ASP A 6 18.47 -14.21 4.45
N GLU A 7 18.55 -13.40 3.39
CA GLU A 7 18.25 -11.95 3.45
C GLU A 7 16.81 -11.59 3.88
N PRO A 8 15.73 -12.32 3.52
CA PRO A 8 14.38 -11.89 3.85
C PRO A 8 14.03 -12.03 5.35
N ALA A 9 14.74 -12.87 6.11
CA ALA A 9 14.54 -12.99 7.55
C ALA A 9 15.21 -11.84 8.32
N GLU A 10 16.39 -11.41 7.85
CA GLU A 10 17.09 -10.26 8.41
C GLU A 10 16.31 -8.95 8.16
N ALA A 11 15.74 -8.79 6.97
CA ALA A 11 14.88 -7.66 6.65
C ALA A 11 13.65 -7.57 7.58
N GLU A 12 13.01 -8.70 7.88
CA GLU A 12 11.86 -8.76 8.79
C GLU A 12 12.26 -8.33 10.21
N LEU A 13 13.40 -8.81 10.73
CA LEU A 13 13.93 -8.41 12.03
C LEU A 13 14.22 -6.90 12.11
N ILE A 14 14.88 -6.34 11.10
CA ILE A 14 15.20 -4.90 11.04
C ILE A 14 13.91 -4.07 11.05
N LEU A 15 12.89 -4.48 10.29
CA LEU A 15 11.62 -3.76 10.23
C LEU A 15 10.86 -3.84 11.57
N HIS A 16 10.91 -4.96 12.27
CA HIS A 16 10.34 -5.06 13.62
C HIS A 16 11.04 -4.12 14.62
N ASP A 17 12.36 -4.03 14.56
CA ASP A 17 13.11 -3.08 15.39
C ASP A 17 12.82 -1.61 15.03
N ALA A 18 12.72 -1.30 13.73
CA ALA A 18 12.33 0.02 13.26
C ALA A 18 10.93 0.41 13.77
N LEU A 19 9.97 -0.51 13.72
CA LEU A 19 8.61 -0.29 14.21
C LEU A 19 8.61 -0.01 15.72
N ARG A 20 9.36 -0.80 16.50
CA ARG A 20 9.53 -0.60 17.94
C ARG A 20 10.10 0.77 18.27
N LEU A 21 11.12 1.22 17.53
CA LEU A 21 11.71 2.55 17.69
C LEU A 21 10.73 3.66 17.28
N ALA A 22 9.94 3.46 16.22
CA ALA A 22 8.93 4.40 15.77
C ALA A 22 7.83 4.61 16.82
N TYR A 23 7.36 3.53 17.45
CA TYR A 23 6.43 3.63 18.59
C TYR A 23 7.07 4.30 19.80
N LYS A 24 8.31 3.96 20.15
CA LYS A 24 9.02 4.58 21.29
C LYS A 24 9.20 6.09 21.12
N SER A 25 9.30 6.56 19.87
CA SER A 25 9.44 7.98 19.54
C SER A 25 8.13 8.69 19.21
N ASP A 26 6.98 8.00 19.34
CA ASP A 26 5.65 8.48 18.90
C ASP A 26 5.64 9.06 17.46
N ASN A 27 6.50 8.51 16.59
CA ASN A 27 6.65 8.99 15.23
C ASN A 27 5.64 8.28 14.32
N LYS A 28 4.42 8.83 14.24
CA LYS A 28 3.32 8.28 13.41
C LYS A 28 3.71 8.06 11.96
N LYS A 29 4.50 8.96 11.36
CA LYS A 29 4.96 8.79 9.96
C LYS A 29 5.88 7.57 9.82
N ALA A 30 6.82 7.40 10.75
CA ALA A 30 7.71 6.25 10.76
C ALA A 30 6.95 4.93 11.04
N ILE A 31 5.92 4.96 11.89
CA ILE A 31 5.04 3.81 12.13
C ILE A 31 4.38 3.39 10.81
N THR A 32 3.68 4.31 10.15
CA THR A 32 2.98 4.02 8.88
C THR A 32 3.93 3.54 7.79
N TYR A 33 5.08 4.20 7.64
CA TYR A 33 6.09 3.81 6.65
C TYR A 33 6.64 2.40 6.91
N THR A 34 6.88 2.06 8.18
CA THR A 34 7.39 0.72 8.53
C THR A 34 6.32 -0.35 8.26
N TYR A 35 5.04 -0.09 8.54
CA TYR A 35 3.96 -1.00 8.17
C TYR A 35 3.89 -1.24 6.66
N ASP A 36 4.05 -0.20 5.83
CA ASP A 36 4.09 -0.36 4.37
C ASP A 36 5.26 -1.23 3.91
N LEU A 37 6.47 -1.01 4.44
CA LEU A 37 7.63 -1.84 4.13
C LEU A 37 7.43 -3.30 4.52
N MET A 38 6.86 -3.56 5.71
CA MET A 38 6.52 -4.91 6.16
C MET A 38 5.47 -5.56 5.26
N ALA A 39 4.46 -4.81 4.83
CA ALA A 39 3.41 -5.29 3.93
C ALA A 39 3.99 -5.69 2.56
N ASN A 40 4.85 -4.84 1.98
CA ASN A 40 5.53 -5.11 0.73
C ASN A 40 6.45 -6.33 0.84
N LEU A 41 7.20 -6.47 1.94
CA LEU A 41 8.06 -7.65 2.19
C LEU A 41 7.22 -8.94 2.28
N ALA A 42 6.10 -8.91 3.01
CA ALA A 42 5.19 -10.06 3.09
C ALA A 42 4.61 -10.41 1.71
N PHE A 43 4.24 -9.40 0.92
CA PHE A 43 3.68 -9.57 -0.42
C PHE A 43 4.66 -10.25 -1.37
N ILE A 44 5.91 -9.76 -1.47
CA ILE A 44 6.94 -10.38 -2.35
C ILE A 44 7.32 -11.79 -1.91
N ARG A 45 7.10 -12.15 -0.64
CA ARG A 45 7.32 -13.50 -0.10
C ARG A 45 6.12 -14.42 -0.29
N GLY A 46 5.02 -13.94 -0.89
CA GLY A 46 3.79 -14.70 -1.07
C GLY A 46 3.02 -14.96 0.22
N GLN A 47 3.31 -14.22 1.30
CA GLN A 47 2.60 -14.31 2.57
C GLN A 47 1.33 -13.46 2.51
N LEU A 48 0.40 -13.84 1.65
CA LEU A 48 -0.72 -13.02 1.21
C LEU A 48 -1.63 -12.57 2.37
N GLU A 49 -1.93 -13.44 3.33
CA GLU A 49 -2.75 -13.10 4.49
C GLU A 49 -2.09 -12.06 5.39
N ASN A 50 -0.76 -12.13 5.53
CA ASN A 50 0.00 -11.15 6.33
C ASN A 50 0.11 -9.83 5.59
N ALA A 51 0.40 -9.86 4.29
CA ALA A 51 0.43 -8.69 3.44
C ALA A 51 -0.90 -7.93 3.48
N GLU A 52 -2.04 -8.63 3.36
CA GLU A 52 -3.38 -8.03 3.44
C GLU A 52 -3.59 -7.28 4.77
N LYS A 53 -3.26 -7.92 5.90
CA LYS A 53 -3.41 -7.31 7.23
C LYS A 53 -2.57 -6.05 7.37
N LEU A 54 -1.31 -6.11 6.93
CA LEU A 54 -0.37 -5.00 7.03
C LEU A 54 -0.79 -3.85 6.10
N PHE A 55 -1.17 -4.13 4.86
CA PHE A 55 -1.68 -3.10 3.94
C PHE A 55 -2.94 -2.42 4.46
N LYS A 56 -3.89 -3.17 5.04
CA LYS A 56 -5.08 -2.60 5.70
C LYS A 56 -4.71 -1.68 6.86
N ALA A 57 -3.73 -2.07 7.68
CA ALA A 57 -3.24 -1.23 8.77
C ALA A 57 -2.57 0.05 8.23
N THR A 58 -1.70 -0.06 7.22
CA THR A 58 -1.08 1.09 6.54
C THR A 58 -2.13 2.05 6.02
N MET A 59 -3.12 1.55 5.27
CA MET A 59 -4.20 2.34 4.70
C MET A 59 -5.03 3.04 5.79
N SER A 60 -5.36 2.32 6.89
CA SER A 60 -6.07 2.91 8.02
C SER A 60 -5.29 4.04 8.68
N HIS A 61 -3.98 3.89 8.84
CA HIS A 61 -3.12 4.95 9.37
C HIS A 61 -3.02 6.16 8.45
N LEU A 62 -2.92 5.95 7.13
CA LEU A 62 -2.87 7.04 6.15
C LEU A 62 -4.17 7.85 6.14
N LEU A 63 -5.32 7.16 6.04
CA LEU A 63 -6.64 7.80 6.06
C LEU A 63 -6.89 8.52 7.38
N GLY A 64 -6.57 7.88 8.52
CA GLY A 64 -6.64 8.51 9.84
C GLY A 64 -5.67 9.69 10.01
N GLY A 65 -4.64 9.79 9.17
CA GLY A 65 -3.69 10.89 9.08
C GLY A 65 -4.12 12.03 8.14
N GLY A 66 -5.32 11.94 7.53
CA GLY A 66 -5.88 12.98 6.66
C GLY A 66 -5.64 12.78 5.16
N MET A 67 -5.01 11.67 4.76
CA MET A 67 -4.88 11.31 3.36
C MET A 67 -6.27 11.05 2.76
N GLN A 68 -6.50 11.52 1.54
CA GLN A 68 -7.75 11.32 0.80
C GLN A 68 -7.72 9.99 0.03
N GLN A 69 -8.90 9.46 -0.27
CA GLN A 69 -9.01 8.20 -1.02
C GLN A 69 -8.40 8.30 -2.43
N GLU A 70 -8.43 9.50 -3.02
CA GLU A 70 -7.84 9.78 -4.33
C GLU A 70 -6.32 10.03 -4.30
N ASP A 71 -5.69 10.03 -3.13
CA ASP A 71 -4.24 10.18 -3.03
C ASP A 71 -3.54 8.91 -3.53
N ASN A 72 -2.42 9.11 -4.26
CA ASN A 72 -1.73 8.03 -4.97
C ASN A 72 -1.32 6.86 -4.06
N ALA A 73 -0.96 7.14 -2.81
CA ALA A 73 -0.58 6.09 -1.85
C ALA A 73 -1.78 5.21 -1.44
N ILE A 74 -3.00 5.76 -1.34
CA ILE A 74 -4.21 4.96 -1.10
C ILE A 74 -4.52 4.10 -2.34
N ILE A 75 -4.44 4.69 -3.53
CA ILE A 75 -4.69 3.97 -4.79
C ILE A 75 -3.69 2.81 -4.96
N GLU A 76 -2.40 3.04 -4.66
CA GLU A 76 -1.37 2.00 -4.72
C GLU A 76 -1.66 0.84 -3.76
N ILE A 77 -2.02 1.13 -2.51
CA ILE A 77 -2.35 0.09 -1.53
C ILE A 77 -3.63 -0.66 -1.95
N SER A 78 -4.65 0.05 -2.45
CA SER A 78 -5.87 -0.56 -2.98
C SER A 78 -5.58 -1.53 -4.12
N LEU A 79 -4.68 -1.18 -5.05
CA LEU A 79 -4.28 -2.05 -6.15
C LEU A 79 -3.55 -3.31 -5.65
N LYS A 80 -2.67 -3.17 -4.65
CA LYS A 80 -1.97 -4.30 -4.02
C LYS A 80 -2.97 -5.22 -3.31
N LEU A 81 -3.95 -4.67 -2.59
CA LEU A 81 -5.02 -5.44 -1.95
C LEU A 81 -5.89 -6.17 -2.98
N ALA A 82 -6.28 -5.51 -4.08
CA ALA A 82 -7.02 -6.15 -5.17
C ALA A 82 -6.25 -7.34 -5.76
N THR A 83 -4.94 -7.18 -5.94
CA THR A 83 -4.05 -8.25 -6.43
C THR A 83 -3.94 -9.42 -5.45
N ILE A 84 -3.87 -9.14 -4.14
CA ILE A 84 -3.92 -10.18 -3.10
C ILE A 84 -5.25 -10.93 -3.16
N TYR A 85 -6.37 -10.22 -3.28
CA TYR A 85 -7.70 -10.84 -3.36
C TYR A 85 -7.84 -11.71 -4.60
N ALA A 86 -7.33 -11.27 -5.75
CA ALA A 86 -7.32 -12.06 -6.97
C ALA A 86 -6.52 -13.37 -6.77
N ALA A 87 -5.32 -13.28 -6.19
CA ALA A 87 -4.47 -14.43 -5.90
C ALA A 87 -5.10 -15.42 -4.89
N GLN A 88 -5.95 -14.92 -3.99
CA GLN A 88 -6.70 -15.74 -3.02
C GLN A 88 -8.06 -16.23 -3.55
N ASN A 89 -8.38 -16.05 -4.85
CA ASN A 89 -9.68 -16.37 -5.46
C ASN A 89 -10.88 -15.62 -4.85
N ARG A 90 -10.65 -14.46 -4.23
CA ARG A 90 -11.69 -13.57 -3.69
C ARG A 90 -12.13 -12.57 -4.76
N GLN A 91 -12.75 -13.09 -5.82
CA GLN A 91 -12.98 -12.35 -7.07
C GLN A 91 -13.80 -11.07 -6.88
N GLU A 92 -14.86 -11.09 -6.06
CA GLU A 92 -15.69 -9.90 -5.83
C GLU A 92 -14.89 -8.73 -5.22
N LEU A 93 -14.01 -9.03 -4.25
CA LEU A 93 -13.17 -8.01 -3.62
C LEU A 93 -12.06 -7.52 -4.55
N ALA A 94 -11.51 -8.42 -5.36
CA ALA A 94 -10.52 -8.05 -6.37
C ALA A 94 -11.12 -7.09 -7.39
N LEU A 95 -12.29 -7.43 -7.94
CA LEU A 95 -13.01 -6.61 -8.91
C LEU A 95 -13.30 -5.21 -8.34
N ALA A 96 -13.91 -5.14 -7.15
CA ALA A 96 -14.21 -3.85 -6.52
C ALA A 96 -12.96 -2.99 -6.30
N GLY A 97 -11.82 -3.60 -5.92
CA GLY A 97 -10.56 -2.88 -5.77
C GLY A 97 -9.99 -2.38 -7.09
N TYR A 98 -10.03 -3.18 -8.15
CA TYR A 98 -9.59 -2.75 -9.48
C TYR A 98 -10.48 -1.64 -10.06
N GLU A 99 -11.81 -1.76 -9.92
CA GLU A 99 -12.76 -0.74 -10.35
C GLU A 99 -12.49 0.59 -9.65
N PHE A 100 -12.32 0.58 -8.33
CA PHE A 100 -11.94 1.77 -7.56
C PHE A 100 -10.67 2.42 -8.09
N CYS A 101 -9.61 1.64 -8.35
CA CYS A 101 -8.35 2.18 -8.85
C CYS A 101 -8.50 2.79 -10.24
N ILE A 102 -9.22 2.12 -11.15
CA ILE A 102 -9.42 2.58 -12.53
C ILE A 102 -10.22 3.88 -12.52
N SER A 103 -11.40 3.91 -11.88
CA SER A 103 -12.27 5.08 -11.90
C SER A 103 -11.59 6.31 -11.30
N THR A 104 -10.90 6.11 -10.15
CA THR A 104 -10.19 7.20 -9.47
C THR A 104 -9.06 7.77 -10.33
N LEU A 105 -8.30 6.92 -11.04
CA LEU A 105 -7.21 7.37 -11.89
C LEU A 105 -7.72 8.04 -13.17
N GLU A 106 -8.80 7.53 -13.78
CA GLU A 106 -9.44 8.14 -14.94
C GLU A 106 -9.94 9.55 -14.60
N GLU A 107 -10.62 9.73 -13.46
CA GLU A 107 -11.07 11.05 -12.98
C GLU A 107 -9.91 12.02 -12.73
N LYS A 108 -8.77 11.54 -12.21
CA LYS A 108 -7.58 12.37 -12.01
C LYS A 108 -6.96 12.80 -13.34
N ILE A 109 -6.85 11.88 -14.30
CA ILE A 109 -6.32 12.19 -15.64
C ILE A 109 -7.22 13.22 -16.33
N GLU A 110 -8.54 13.10 -16.22
CA GLU A 110 -9.45 14.03 -16.87
C GLU A 110 -9.38 15.43 -16.26
N ARG A 111 -9.36 15.54 -14.92
CA ARG A 111 -9.15 16.84 -14.24
C ARG A 111 -7.86 17.52 -14.69
N GLU A 112 -6.75 16.79 -14.78
CA GLU A 112 -5.47 17.35 -15.24
C GLU A 112 -5.52 17.85 -16.69
N LYS A 113 -6.25 17.17 -17.57
CA LYS A 113 -6.46 17.65 -18.96
C LYS A 113 -7.24 18.95 -18.97
N GLU A 114 -8.37 19.03 -18.27
CA GLU A 114 -9.21 20.23 -18.20
C GLU A 114 -8.40 21.43 -17.69
N LEU A 115 -7.60 21.25 -16.63
CA LEU A 115 -6.68 22.28 -16.12
C LEU A 115 -5.65 22.72 -17.16
N SER A 116 -5.10 21.77 -17.93
CA SER A 116 -4.11 22.07 -18.98
C SER A 116 -4.72 22.86 -20.14
N GLU A 117 -5.97 22.59 -20.51
CA GLU A 117 -6.68 23.30 -21.57
C GLU A 117 -7.10 24.72 -21.13
N ASP A 118 -7.53 24.91 -19.87
CA ASP A 118 -7.89 26.22 -19.32
C ASP A 118 -6.67 27.14 -19.15
N THR A 119 -5.47 26.57 -18.93
CA THR A 119 -4.21 27.34 -18.84
C THR A 119 -3.69 27.81 -20.21
N LEU A 120 -4.14 27.17 -21.30
CA LEU A 120 -3.73 27.48 -22.68
C LEU A 120 -4.71 28.43 -23.41
N SER A 121 -5.85 28.75 -22.79
CA SER A 121 -6.90 29.60 -23.36
C SER A 121 -6.87 31.03 -22.83
#